data_AF-A0A0X1RWY9-F1
#
_entry.id   AF-A0A0X1RWY9-F1
#
_cell.length_a   1.000
_cell.length_b   1.000
_cell.length_c   1.000
_cell.angle_alpha   90.00
_cell.angle_beta   90.00
_cell.angle_gamma   90.00
#
_symmetry.space_group_name_H-M   'P 1'
#
loop_
_entity.id
_entity.type
_entity.pdbx_description
1 polymer ?
#
loop_
_entity_poly.entity_id
_entity_poly.type
_entity_poly.pdbx_seq_one_letter_code
_entity_poly.pdbx_strand_id
1 'polypeptide(L)'
;MNRIEQAMQAKKKKQFDEALQYYQLHQREQGISAGLLHSIAKIYYLKGDGEIALRFHLAATHLTLYMDQILLQNEDEEALQALKRLPSEVRKTLPHDVAGMLYVHLNAINHIAHSLLDRPATWQEKPELQPIAKLYAARVLGDGSEHALYEQYNQTPESMQQVEQKYYLPAGFQYAFQQIKWQSLGNTDVRALYFT
;
A
#
# COMPACT_ATOMS: atom_id res chain seq x y z
N MET A 1 2.16 25.44 -8.49
CA MET A 1 2.45 24.09 -7.94
C MET A 1 1.32 23.75 -6.98
N ASN A 2 0.57 22.68 -7.23
CA ASN A 2 -0.53 22.29 -6.36
C ASN A 2 -0.02 21.64 -5.06
N ARG A 3 -0.88 21.47 -4.05
CA ARG A 3 -0.50 20.91 -2.74
C ARG A 3 0.14 19.52 -2.84
N ILE A 4 -0.33 18.67 -3.74
CA ILE A 4 0.22 17.32 -3.95
C ILE A 4 1.64 17.39 -4.49
N GLU A 5 1.88 18.24 -5.49
CA GLU A 5 3.23 18.47 -6.04
C GLU A 5 4.18 19.01 -4.98
N GLN A 6 3.74 19.97 -4.16
CA GLN A 6 4.52 20.49 -3.03
C GLN A 6 4.87 19.37 -2.04
N ALA A 7 3.91 18.52 -1.67
CA ALA A 7 4.13 17.38 -0.78
C ALA A 7 5.12 16.37 -1.38
N MET A 8 5.03 16.10 -2.68
CA MET A 8 5.95 15.19 -3.38
C MET A 8 7.37 15.74 -3.41
N GLN A 9 7.56 17.04 -3.61
CA GLN A 9 8.87 17.68 -3.58
C GLN A 9 9.47 17.66 -2.16
N ALA A 10 8.68 18.00 -1.15
CA ALA A 10 9.09 17.91 0.26
C ALA A 10 9.50 16.47 0.63
N LYS A 11 8.71 15.46 0.21
CA LYS A 11 9.05 14.04 0.38
C LYS A 11 10.41 13.70 -0.21
N LYS A 12 10.67 14.05 -1.47
CA LYS A 12 11.96 13.79 -2.14
C LYS A 12 13.14 14.43 -1.42
N LYS A 13 12.93 15.60 -0.81
CA LYS A 13 13.90 16.32 0.02
C LYS A 13 13.99 15.80 1.46
N LYS A 14 13.27 14.71 1.79
CA LYS A 14 13.15 14.12 3.13
C LYS A 14 12.55 15.07 4.18
N GLN A 15 11.83 16.09 3.74
CA GLN A 15 11.08 17.03 4.58
C GLN A 15 9.69 16.45 4.89
N PHE A 16 9.67 15.34 5.63
CA PHE A 16 8.46 14.53 5.82
C PHE A 16 7.33 15.25 6.55
N ASP A 17 7.65 16.06 7.56
CA ASP A 17 6.63 16.82 8.29
C ASP A 17 5.99 17.89 7.41
N GLU A 18 6.79 18.55 6.56
CA GLU A 18 6.30 19.50 5.57
C GLU A 18 5.42 18.80 4.52
N ALA A 19 5.83 17.62 4.05
CA ALA A 19 5.01 16.81 3.14
C ALA A 19 3.65 16.45 3.74
N LEU A 20 3.61 16.06 5.02
CA LEU A 20 2.36 15.79 5.75
C LEU A 20 1.49 17.04 5.87
N GLN A 21 2.07 18.21 6.14
CA GLN A 21 1.32 19.48 6.20
C GLN A 21 0.64 19.80 4.86
N TYR A 22 1.34 19.61 3.73
CA TYR A 22 0.75 19.81 2.41
C TYR A 22 -0.37 18.80 2.11
N TYR A 23 -0.22 17.53 2.50
CA TYR A 23 -1.30 16.54 2.38
C TYR A 23 -2.51 16.87 3.26
N GLN A 24 -2.30 17.35 4.49
CA GLN A 24 -3.38 17.79 5.38
C GLN A 24 -4.12 19.02 4.82
N LEU A 25 -3.40 19.98 4.22
CA LEU A 25 -4.00 21.11 3.54
C LEU A 25 -4.87 20.64 2.36
N HIS A 26 -4.33 19.75 1.53
CA HIS A 26 -5.09 19.16 0.43
C HIS A 26 -6.33 18.41 0.92
N GLN A 27 -6.22 17.63 2.01
CA GLN A 27 -7.34 16.94 2.62
C GLN A 27 -8.47 17.89 3.05
N ARG A 28 -8.13 19.05 3.63
CA ARG A 28 -9.11 20.05 4.02
C ARG A 28 -9.80 20.70 2.82
N GLU A 29 -9.08 20.86 1.71
CA GLU A 29 -9.56 21.51 0.49
C GLU A 29 -10.40 20.57 -0.39
N GLN A 30 -10.02 19.29 -0.49
CA GLN A 30 -10.56 18.33 -1.48
C GLN A 30 -11.17 17.08 -0.85
N GLY A 31 -11.10 16.94 0.47
CA GLY A 31 -11.54 15.74 1.18
C GLY A 31 -10.51 14.60 1.16
N ILE A 32 -10.95 13.43 1.62
CA ILE A 32 -10.14 12.22 1.68
C ILE A 32 -10.32 11.42 0.40
N SER A 33 -9.23 10.86 -0.12
CA SER A 33 -9.25 9.86 -1.20
C SER A 33 -8.27 8.74 -0.90
N ALA A 34 -8.48 7.56 -1.52
CA ALA A 34 -7.54 6.44 -1.39
C ALA A 34 -6.10 6.85 -1.79
N GLY A 35 -5.95 7.61 -2.88
CA GLY A 35 -4.65 8.11 -3.33
C GLY A 35 -3.96 9.03 -2.31
N LEU A 36 -4.72 9.91 -1.65
CA LEU A 36 -4.20 10.77 -0.58
C LEU A 36 -3.75 9.94 0.63
N LEU A 37 -4.57 8.98 1.07
CA LEU A 37 -4.24 8.11 2.21
C LEU A 37 -3.01 7.24 1.94
N HIS A 38 -2.88 6.66 0.74
CA HIS A 38 -1.66 5.95 0.33
C HIS A 38 -0.44 6.88 0.34
N SER A 39 -0.60 8.15 -0.03
CA SER A 39 0.50 9.11 -0.03
C SER A 39 0.95 9.48 1.38
N ILE A 40 0.00 9.69 2.30
CA ILE A 40 0.28 9.91 3.73
C ILE A 40 0.97 8.69 4.34
N ALA A 41 0.46 7.49 4.07
CA ALA A 41 1.04 6.23 4.54
C ALA A 41 2.51 6.08 4.13
N LYS A 42 2.84 6.41 2.88
CA LYS A 42 4.22 6.40 2.38
C LYS A 42 5.14 7.33 3.17
N ILE A 43 4.64 8.48 3.65
CA ILE A 43 5.44 9.36 4.50
C ILE A 43 5.70 8.73 5.87
N TYR A 44 4.68 8.15 6.51
CA TYR A 44 4.86 7.45 7.79
C TYR A 44 5.81 6.25 7.66
N TYR A 45 5.71 5.49 6.57
CA TYR A 45 6.64 4.41 6.25
C TYR A 45 8.09 4.94 6.17
N LEU A 46 8.32 6.04 5.44
CA LEU A 46 9.65 6.66 5.33
C LEU A 46 10.18 7.24 6.66
N LYS A 47 9.28 7.66 7.56
CA LYS A 47 9.62 8.08 8.92
C LYS A 47 9.95 6.91 9.86
N GLY A 48 9.77 5.66 9.41
CA GLY A 48 9.96 4.45 10.21
C GLY A 48 8.76 4.10 11.10
N ASP A 49 7.62 4.76 10.91
CA ASP A 49 6.39 4.49 11.65
C ASP A 49 5.49 3.53 10.84
N GLY A 50 5.90 2.25 10.86
CA GLY A 50 5.23 1.19 10.11
C GLY A 50 3.78 0.95 10.57
N GLU A 51 3.47 1.12 11.86
CA GLU A 51 2.12 0.92 12.37
C GLU A 51 1.15 1.99 11.84
N ILE A 52 1.53 3.27 11.91
CA ILE A 52 0.69 4.33 11.36
C ILE A 52 0.58 4.20 9.84
N ALA A 53 1.68 3.90 9.15
CA ALA A 53 1.66 3.64 7.71
C ALA A 53 0.67 2.53 7.32
N LEU A 54 0.67 1.45 8.10
CA LEU A 54 -0.21 0.31 7.90
C LEU A 54 -1.69 0.66 8.05
N ARG A 55 -2.05 1.44 9.08
CA ARG A 55 -3.43 1.94 9.26
C ARG A 55 -3.90 2.79 8.09
N PHE A 56 -3.06 3.71 7.59
CA PHE A 56 -3.38 4.51 6.42
C PHE A 56 -3.47 3.67 5.14
N HIS A 57 -2.60 2.68 4.94
CA HIS A 57 -2.68 1.77 3.81
C HIS A 57 -3.95 0.92 3.83
N LEU A 58 -4.34 0.39 4.99
CA LEU A 58 -5.61 -0.33 5.15
C LEU A 58 -6.82 0.57 4.85
N ALA A 59 -6.83 1.80 5.37
CA ALA A 59 -7.87 2.78 5.09
C ALA A 59 -7.96 3.11 3.59
N ALA A 60 -6.83 3.29 2.92
CA ALA A 60 -6.77 3.54 1.49
C ALA A 60 -7.29 2.34 0.69
N THR A 61 -6.84 1.12 1.02
CA THR A 61 -7.28 -0.13 0.39
C THR A 61 -8.78 -0.36 0.61
N HIS A 62 -9.32 -0.03 1.79
CA HIS A 62 -10.76 -0.09 2.04
C HIS A 62 -11.54 0.80 1.07
N LEU A 63 -11.14 2.06 0.91
CA LEU A 63 -11.81 2.98 -0.03
C LEU A 63 -11.68 2.49 -1.47
N THR A 64 -10.53 1.96 -1.87
CA THR A 64 -10.35 1.36 -3.21
C THR A 64 -11.32 0.20 -3.42
N LEU A 65 -11.40 -0.73 -2.47
CA LEU A 65 -12.30 -1.89 -2.56
C LEU A 65 -13.78 -1.50 -2.52
N TYR A 66 -14.15 -0.45 -1.79
CA TYR A 66 -15.49 0.12 -1.85
C TYR A 66 -15.82 0.63 -3.27
N MET A 67 -14.90 1.33 -3.91
CA MET A 67 -15.07 1.76 -5.30
C MET A 67 -15.16 0.58 -6.26
N ASP A 68 -14.32 -0.45 -6.09
CA ASP A 68 -14.40 -1.68 -6.87
C ASP A 68 -15.74 -2.39 -6.69
N GLN A 69 -16.30 -2.38 -5.47
CA GLN A 69 -17.62 -2.96 -5.19
C GLN A 69 -18.72 -2.23 -5.98
N ILE A 70 -18.67 -0.90 -6.06
CA ILE A 70 -19.60 -0.11 -6.87
C ILE A 70 -19.46 -0.48 -8.35
N LEU A 71 -18.23 -0.62 -8.87
CA LEU A 71 -18.00 -1.00 -10.26
C LEU A 71 -18.59 -2.38 -10.57
N LEU A 72 -18.36 -3.36 -9.70
CA LEU A 72 -18.91 -4.71 -9.84
C LEU A 72 -20.44 -4.73 -9.77
N GLN A 73 -21.04 -3.94 -8.88
CA GLN A 73 -22.50 -3.80 -8.79
C GLN A 73 -23.12 -3.16 -10.04
N ASN A 74 -22.35 -2.31 -10.74
CA ASN A 74 -22.75 -1.71 -12.01
C ASN A 74 -22.36 -2.56 -13.23
N GLU A 75 -21.96 -3.82 -13.01
CA GLU A 75 -21.58 -4.78 -14.05
C GLU A 75 -20.43 -4.29 -14.95
N ASP A 76 -19.49 -3.51 -14.39
CA ASP A 76 -18.31 -3.06 -15.12
C ASP A 76 -17.51 -4.26 -15.69
N GLU A 77 -17.33 -4.27 -17.02
CA GLU A 77 -16.76 -5.41 -17.72
C GLU A 77 -15.30 -5.67 -17.32
N GLU A 78 -14.52 -4.60 -17.10
CA GLU A 78 -13.11 -4.71 -16.75
C GLU A 78 -12.94 -5.33 -15.36
N ALA A 79 -13.70 -4.83 -14.37
CA ALA A 79 -13.72 -5.38 -13.02
C ALA A 79 -14.17 -6.85 -13.00
N LEU A 80 -15.22 -7.20 -13.76
CA LEU A 80 -15.69 -8.59 -13.86
C LEU A 80 -14.66 -9.51 -14.54
N GLN A 81 -13.99 -9.04 -15.60
CA GLN A 81 -12.93 -9.79 -16.27
C GLN A 81 -11.73 -10.02 -15.35
N ALA A 82 -11.35 -9.03 -14.56
CA ALA A 82 -10.28 -9.16 -13.59
C ALA A 82 -10.57 -10.29 -12.58
N LEU A 83 -11.80 -10.36 -12.05
CA LEU A 83 -12.21 -11.45 -11.16
C LEU A 83 -12.26 -12.82 -11.84
N LYS A 84 -12.67 -12.89 -13.12
CA LYS A 84 -12.73 -14.15 -13.89
C LYS A 84 -11.35 -14.79 -14.10
N ARG A 85 -10.28 -13.99 -14.12
CA ARG A 85 -8.89 -14.48 -14.25
C ARG A 85 -8.40 -15.20 -12.99
N LEU A 86 -9.07 -15.04 -11.86
CA LEU A 86 -8.71 -15.75 -10.63
C LEU A 86 -9.09 -17.23 -10.71
N PRO A 87 -8.18 -18.14 -10.31
CA PRO A 87 -8.51 -19.56 -10.19
C PRO A 87 -9.77 -19.78 -9.34
N SER A 88 -10.61 -20.75 -9.70
CA SER A 88 -11.85 -21.05 -8.97
C SER A 88 -11.60 -21.31 -7.49
N GLU A 89 -10.50 -21.99 -7.17
CA GLU A 89 -10.14 -22.34 -5.79
C GLU A 89 -9.77 -21.11 -4.95
N VAL A 90 -9.20 -20.06 -5.57
CA VAL A 90 -8.94 -18.79 -4.89
C VAL A 90 -10.24 -18.05 -4.62
N ARG A 91 -11.16 -18.01 -5.59
CA ARG A 91 -12.44 -17.29 -5.43
C ARG A 91 -13.31 -17.84 -4.30
N LYS A 92 -13.30 -19.17 -4.09
CA LYS A 92 -14.07 -19.83 -3.04
C LYS A 92 -13.59 -19.53 -1.62
N THR A 93 -12.37 -19.04 -1.45
CA THR A 93 -11.77 -18.77 -0.12
C THR A 93 -11.80 -17.29 0.24
N LEU A 94 -12.32 -16.43 -0.64
CA LEU A 94 -12.38 -14.99 -0.40
C LEU A 94 -13.37 -14.66 0.72
N PRO A 95 -13.03 -13.72 1.63
CA PRO A 95 -13.94 -13.30 2.70
C PRO A 95 -15.13 -12.46 2.21
N HIS A 96 -15.04 -11.98 0.96
CA HIS A 96 -16.04 -11.15 0.29
C HIS A 96 -15.75 -11.17 -1.24
N ASP A 97 -16.76 -11.06 -2.10
CA ASP A 97 -16.59 -11.15 -3.57
C ASP A 97 -15.54 -10.16 -4.12
N VAL A 98 -15.65 -8.88 -3.73
CA VAL A 98 -14.68 -7.85 -4.11
C VAL A 98 -13.26 -8.07 -3.57
N ALA A 99 -13.05 -8.97 -2.60
CA ALA A 99 -11.72 -9.23 -2.06
C ALA A 99 -10.76 -9.80 -3.12
N GLY A 100 -11.30 -10.38 -4.21
CA GLY A 100 -10.52 -10.78 -5.37
C GLY A 100 -9.81 -9.61 -6.06
N MET A 101 -10.30 -8.37 -5.91
CA MET A 101 -9.68 -7.18 -6.47
C MET A 101 -8.34 -6.85 -5.82
N LEU A 102 -8.03 -7.40 -4.65
CA LEU A 102 -6.68 -7.29 -4.06
C LEU A 102 -5.59 -7.90 -4.96
N TYR A 103 -5.92 -8.88 -5.80
CA TYR A 103 -5.00 -9.45 -6.80
C TYR A 103 -4.77 -8.54 -8.01
N VAL A 104 -5.64 -7.56 -8.22
CA VAL A 104 -5.46 -6.48 -9.20
C VAL A 104 -4.60 -5.37 -8.57
N HIS A 105 -4.86 -5.07 -7.30
CA HIS A 105 -4.21 -4.00 -6.55
C HIS A 105 -2.92 -4.46 -5.83
N LEU A 106 -2.04 -5.20 -6.51
CA LEU A 106 -0.82 -5.76 -5.91
C LEU A 106 0.09 -4.69 -5.30
N ASN A 107 0.10 -3.47 -5.84
CA ASN A 107 0.86 -2.35 -5.26
C ASN A 107 0.36 -2.00 -3.84
N ALA A 108 -0.95 -2.02 -3.61
CA ALA A 108 -1.51 -1.79 -2.28
C ALA A 108 -1.12 -2.91 -1.30
N ILE A 109 -1.10 -4.15 -1.77
CA ILE A 109 -0.65 -5.30 -0.98
C ILE A 109 0.84 -5.19 -0.63
N ASN A 110 1.69 -4.81 -1.59
CA ASN A 110 3.10 -4.54 -1.32
C ASN A 110 3.29 -3.41 -0.31
N HIS A 111 2.53 -2.31 -0.42
CA HIS A 111 2.52 -1.21 0.56
C HIS A 111 2.22 -1.70 2.00
N ILE A 112 1.21 -2.54 2.15
CA ILE A 112 0.85 -3.17 3.43
C ILE A 112 1.99 -4.06 3.93
N ALA A 113 2.52 -4.93 3.07
CA ALA A 113 3.56 -5.88 3.42
C ALA A 113 4.86 -5.19 3.88
N HIS A 114 5.31 -4.16 3.18
CA HIS A 114 6.49 -3.40 3.54
C HIS A 114 6.31 -2.66 4.88
N SER A 115 5.13 -2.08 5.11
CA SER A 115 4.82 -1.44 6.40
C SER A 115 4.80 -2.44 7.58
N LEU A 116 4.52 -3.72 7.31
CA LEU A 116 4.48 -4.79 8.29
C LEU A 116 5.86 -5.43 8.56
N LEU A 117 6.62 -5.70 7.50
CA LEU A 117 7.82 -6.54 7.53
C LEU A 117 9.13 -5.76 7.64
N ASP A 118 9.17 -4.48 7.27
CA ASP A 118 10.42 -3.71 7.21
C ASP A 118 10.83 -3.17 8.58
N ARG A 119 11.17 -4.10 9.48
CA ARG A 119 11.52 -3.82 10.88
C ARG A 119 12.66 -4.71 11.36
N PRO A 120 13.46 -4.25 12.35
CA PRO A 120 14.63 -4.97 12.83
C PRO A 120 14.38 -6.43 13.22
N ALA A 121 13.27 -6.71 13.92
CA ALA A 121 12.92 -8.08 14.34
C ALA A 121 12.76 -9.03 13.14
N THR A 122 12.13 -8.56 12.07
CA THR A 122 11.94 -9.38 10.86
C THR A 122 13.26 -9.62 10.13
N TRP A 123 14.16 -8.64 10.11
CA TRP A 123 15.48 -8.80 9.49
C TRP A 123 16.43 -9.69 10.30
N GLN A 124 16.23 -9.78 11.62
CA GLN A 124 16.97 -10.76 12.43
C GLN A 124 16.61 -12.19 12.04
N GLU A 125 15.33 -12.45 11.74
CA GLU A 125 14.86 -13.76 11.29
C GLU A 125 15.16 -14.03 9.80
N LYS A 126 15.06 -13.00 8.96
CA LYS A 126 15.23 -13.07 7.50
C LYS A 126 16.10 -11.91 7.01
N PRO A 127 17.43 -12.02 7.17
CA PRO A 127 18.36 -10.94 6.83
C PRO A 127 18.28 -10.48 5.36
N GLU A 128 17.89 -11.38 4.46
CA GLU A 128 17.75 -11.09 3.03
C GLU A 128 16.67 -10.03 2.72
N LEU A 129 15.75 -9.77 3.65
CA LEU A 129 14.70 -8.76 3.47
C LEU A 129 15.21 -7.33 3.69
N GLN A 130 16.32 -7.14 4.40
CA GLN A 130 16.82 -5.80 4.71
C GLN A 130 17.21 -5.01 3.45
N PRO A 131 17.98 -5.56 2.47
CA PRO A 131 18.22 -4.89 1.20
C PRO A 131 16.94 -4.52 0.44
N ILE A 132 15.95 -5.42 0.44
CA ILE A 132 14.67 -5.22 -0.24
C ILE A 132 13.89 -4.06 0.38
N ALA A 133 13.85 -3.98 1.71
CA ALA A 133 13.27 -2.86 2.45
C ALA A 133 13.92 -1.51 2.07
N LYS A 134 15.26 -1.50 1.92
CA LYS A 134 16.02 -0.28 1.56
C LYS A 134 15.74 0.15 0.12
N LEU A 135 15.72 -0.79 -0.82
CA LEU A 135 15.34 -0.53 -2.22
C LEU A 135 13.93 0.01 -2.31
N TYR A 136 13.00 -0.63 -1.61
CA TYR A 136 11.62 -0.19 -1.55
C TYR A 136 11.46 1.22 -0.97
N ALA A 137 12.18 1.53 0.12
CA ALA A 137 12.18 2.88 0.68
C ALA A 137 12.72 3.93 -0.31
N ALA A 138 13.76 3.63 -1.06
CA ALA A 138 14.26 4.51 -2.11
C ALA A 138 13.23 4.71 -3.25
N ARG A 139 12.55 3.64 -3.68
CA ARG A 139 11.44 3.72 -4.64
C ARG A 139 10.30 4.59 -4.13
N VAL A 140 9.90 4.42 -2.88
CA VAL A 140 8.86 5.24 -2.23
C VAL A 140 9.29 6.69 -2.11
N LEU A 141 10.56 6.95 -1.79
CA LEU A 141 11.13 8.29 -1.72
C LEU A 141 11.11 8.99 -3.08
N GLY A 142 11.49 8.27 -4.14
CA GLY A 142 11.39 8.73 -5.53
C GLY A 142 12.38 9.86 -5.88
N ASP A 143 13.53 9.89 -5.20
CA ASP A 143 14.63 10.84 -5.43
C ASP A 143 15.70 10.31 -6.40
N GLY A 144 15.50 9.09 -6.94
CA GLY A 144 16.44 8.44 -7.85
C GLY A 144 17.53 7.61 -7.16
N SER A 145 17.58 7.58 -5.82
CA SER A 145 18.58 6.81 -5.07
C SER A 145 18.47 5.28 -5.24
N GLU A 146 17.34 4.78 -5.74
CA GLU A 146 17.09 3.34 -5.95
C GLU A 146 18.16 2.70 -6.83
N HIS A 147 18.65 3.41 -7.87
CA HIS A 147 19.63 2.86 -8.80
C HIS A 147 20.96 2.50 -8.12
N ALA A 148 21.49 3.41 -7.28
CA ALA A 148 22.72 3.16 -6.53
C ALA A 148 22.55 2.01 -5.50
N LEU A 149 21.34 1.83 -4.96
CA LEU A 149 21.06 0.75 -4.02
C LEU A 149 21.01 -0.62 -4.69
N TYR A 150 20.57 -0.73 -5.94
CA TYR A 150 20.63 -1.99 -6.69
C TYR A 150 22.08 -2.47 -6.82
N GLU A 151 22.99 -1.57 -7.19
CA GLU A 151 24.43 -1.87 -7.27
C GLU A 151 25.00 -2.22 -5.89
N GLN A 152 24.71 -1.40 -4.87
CA GLN A 152 25.23 -1.60 -3.52
C GLN A 152 24.86 -2.96 -2.93
N TYR A 153 23.64 -3.44 -3.19
CA TYR A 153 23.15 -4.70 -2.64
C TYR A 153 23.25 -5.88 -3.61
N ASN A 154 23.85 -5.68 -4.80
CA ASN A 154 23.90 -6.67 -5.86
C ASN A 154 22.51 -7.28 -6.15
N GLN A 155 21.52 -6.40 -6.29
CA GLN A 155 20.13 -6.73 -6.60
C GLN A 155 19.76 -6.19 -7.98
N THR A 156 18.75 -6.79 -8.60
CA THR A 156 18.05 -6.29 -9.79
C THR A 156 16.55 -6.11 -9.51
N PRO A 157 15.82 -5.37 -10.35
CA PRO A 157 14.36 -5.27 -10.24
C PRO A 157 13.67 -6.65 -10.21
N GLU A 158 14.14 -7.61 -11.02
CA GLU A 158 13.59 -8.96 -11.09
C GLU A 158 13.85 -9.74 -9.80
N SER A 159 15.06 -9.65 -9.24
CA SER A 159 15.38 -10.31 -7.97
C SER A 159 14.56 -9.74 -6.82
N MET A 160 14.34 -8.42 -6.79
CA MET A 160 13.47 -7.77 -5.81
C MET A 160 12.04 -8.27 -5.95
N GLN A 161 11.51 -8.34 -7.18
CA GLN A 161 10.17 -8.86 -7.44
C GLN A 161 10.01 -10.32 -6.98
N GLN A 162 11.03 -11.17 -7.15
CA GLN A 162 10.99 -12.55 -6.67
C GLN A 162 10.90 -12.63 -5.14
N VAL A 163 11.66 -11.79 -4.43
CA VAL A 163 11.61 -11.72 -2.96
C VAL A 163 10.26 -11.15 -2.49
N GLU A 164 9.76 -10.12 -3.15
CA GLU A 164 8.42 -9.56 -2.90
C GLU A 164 7.33 -10.62 -3.06
N GLN A 165 7.36 -11.40 -4.15
CA GLN A 165 6.41 -12.47 -4.40
C GLN A 165 6.50 -13.61 -3.36
N LYS A 166 7.71 -13.94 -2.92
CA LYS A 166 7.94 -15.04 -1.98
C LYS A 166 7.53 -14.68 -0.54
N TYR A 167 7.81 -13.45 -0.10
CA TYR A 167 7.67 -13.09 1.32
C TYR A 167 6.68 -11.96 1.58
N TYR A 168 6.70 -10.90 0.77
CA TYR A 168 5.91 -9.71 1.01
C TYR A 168 4.45 -9.90 0.60
N LEU A 169 4.18 -10.32 -0.64
CA LEU A 169 2.82 -10.51 -1.12
C LEU A 169 2.00 -11.47 -0.24
N PRO A 170 2.49 -12.66 0.14
CA PRO A 170 1.72 -13.57 1.01
C PRO A 170 1.38 -12.92 2.36
N ALA A 171 2.34 -12.24 3.00
CA ALA A 171 2.12 -11.55 4.27
C ALA A 171 1.14 -10.38 4.11
N GLY A 172 1.26 -9.61 3.04
CA GLY A 172 0.37 -8.50 2.72
C GLY A 172 -1.07 -8.95 2.47
N PHE A 173 -1.27 -10.02 1.69
CA PHE A 173 -2.59 -10.61 1.45
C PHE A 173 -3.20 -11.14 2.74
N GLN A 174 -2.45 -11.94 3.51
CA GLN A 174 -2.91 -12.47 4.79
C GLN A 174 -3.37 -11.34 5.71
N TYR A 175 -2.55 -10.29 5.84
CA TYR A 175 -2.87 -9.16 6.70
C TYR A 175 -4.08 -8.38 6.18
N ALA A 176 -4.15 -8.09 4.88
CA ALA A 176 -5.29 -7.39 4.27
C ALA A 176 -6.60 -8.17 4.46
N PHE A 177 -6.61 -9.49 4.21
CA PHE A 177 -7.78 -10.33 4.43
C PHE A 177 -8.24 -10.35 5.89
N GLN A 178 -7.32 -10.24 6.84
CA GLN A 178 -7.67 -10.22 8.27
C GLN A 178 -8.13 -8.86 8.77
N GLN A 179 -7.58 -7.76 8.23
CA GLN A 179 -7.73 -6.43 8.83
C GLN A 179 -8.72 -5.52 8.10
N ILE A 180 -8.99 -5.76 6.81
CA ILE A 180 -10.05 -5.02 6.12
C ILE A 180 -11.40 -5.32 6.79
N LYS A 181 -12.18 -4.27 7.03
CA LYS A 181 -13.50 -4.36 7.67
C LYS A 181 -14.55 -4.80 6.66
N TRP A 182 -14.46 -6.06 6.19
CA TRP A 182 -15.29 -6.61 5.12
C TRP A 182 -16.81 -6.44 5.35
N GLN A 183 -17.26 -6.61 6.59
CA GLN A 183 -18.67 -6.45 6.97
C GLN A 183 -19.15 -5.00 6.99
N SER A 184 -18.23 -4.05 6.83
CA SER A 184 -18.51 -2.62 6.81
C SER A 184 -17.84 -1.95 5.62
N LEU A 185 -17.69 -2.67 4.50
CA LEU A 185 -17.01 -2.15 3.31
C LEU A 185 -17.72 -0.91 2.72
N GLY A 186 -19.04 -0.81 2.91
CA GLY A 186 -19.81 0.37 2.53
C GLY A 186 -19.58 1.61 3.42
N ASN A 187 -18.84 1.48 4.54
CA ASN A 187 -18.57 2.59 5.44
C ASN A 187 -17.30 3.34 5.00
N THR A 188 -17.49 4.50 4.39
CA THR A 188 -16.39 5.34 3.90
C THR A 188 -15.74 6.21 4.98
N ASP A 189 -16.24 6.21 6.23
CA ASP A 189 -15.55 6.81 7.37
C ASP A 189 -14.42 5.91 7.87
N VAL A 190 -13.38 5.81 7.04
CA VAL A 190 -12.20 4.99 7.32
C VAL A 190 -11.38 5.50 8.51
N ARG A 191 -11.62 6.74 8.97
CA ARG A 191 -10.99 7.23 10.20
C ARG A 191 -11.57 6.46 11.39
N ALA A 192 -12.89 6.34 11.48
CA ALA A 192 -13.56 5.57 12.53
C ALA A 192 -13.23 4.07 12.47
N LEU A 193 -12.92 3.52 11.29
CA LEU A 193 -12.63 2.09 11.13
C LEU A 193 -11.20 1.67 11.51
N TYR A 194 -10.20 2.55 11.32
CA TYR A 194 -8.79 2.17 11.36
C TYR A 194 -7.93 2.99 12.36
N PHE A 195 -8.47 4.07 12.91
CA PHE A 195 -7.75 4.98 13.82
C PHE A 195 -8.37 5.09 15.22
N THR A 196 -9.27 4.16 15.55
CA THR A 196 -9.82 3.96 16.89
C THR A 196 -9.05 2.92 17.68
#